data_AF-A0A3D5G384-F1
#
_entry.id   AF-A0A3D5G384-F1
#
_cell.length_a   1.000
_cell.length_b   1.000
_cell.length_c   1.000
_cell.angle_alpha   90.00
_cell.angle_beta   90.00
_cell.angle_gamma   90.00
#
_symmetry.space_group_name_H-M   'P 1'
#
loop_
_entity.id
_entity.type
_entity.pdbx_description
1 polymer ?
#
loop_
_entity_poly.entity_id
_entity_poly.type
_entity_poly.pdbx_seq_one_letter_code
_entity_poly.pdbx_strand_id
1 'polypeptide(L)' 'MAYSDFSLEKVKKNFALTISDRMDMFSEVAEVECSALLTENLRENVTLALASNTEKSRSEMII' A
#
# COMPACT_ATOMS: atom_id res chain seq x y z
N MET A 1 25.37 -6.96 -2.19
CA MET A 1 24.91 -7.15 -0.78
C MET A 1 23.91 -8.28 -0.81
N ALA A 2 24.03 -9.26 0.09
CA ALA A 2 22.94 -10.21 0.29
C ALA A 2 21.72 -9.43 0.82
N TYR A 3 20.51 -9.90 0.52
CA TYR A 3 19.28 -9.22 0.98
C TYR A 3 19.22 -9.08 2.50
N SER A 4 19.80 -10.05 3.24
CA SER A 4 19.97 -10.05 4.69
C SER A 4 20.86 -8.92 5.23
N ASP A 5 21.76 -8.36 4.40
CA ASP A 5 22.69 -7.31 4.82
C ASP A 5 22.18 -5.88 4.53
N PHE A 6 20.99 -5.78 3.92
CA PHE A 6 20.39 -4.51 3.55
C PHE A 6 20.04 -3.68 4.79
N SER A 7 20.45 -2.41 4.78
CA SER A 7 19.86 -1.40 5.64
C SER A 7 19.82 -0.06 4.92
N LEU A 8 18.75 0.71 5.17
CA LEU A 8 18.54 2.02 4.56
C LEU A 8 19.72 2.97 4.85
N GLU A 9 20.24 2.94 6.07
CA GLU A 9 21.41 3.72 6.49
C GLU A 9 22.68 3.40 5.68
N LYS A 10 22.96 2.11 5.44
CA LYS A 10 24.14 1.71 4.66
C LYS A 10 24.02 2.20 3.22
N VAL A 11 22.86 2.08 2.61
CA VAL A 11 22.63 2.50 1.23
C VAL A 11 22.69 4.04 1.12
N LYS A 12 22.06 4.75 2.06
CA LYS A 12 22.13 6.22 2.14
C LYS A 12 23.58 6.71 2.17
N LYS A 13 24.43 6.10 3.03
CA LYS A 13 25.84 6.45 3.15
C LYS A 13 26.67 6.06 1.92
N ASN A 14 26.55 4.82 1.46
CA ASN A 14 27.40 4.27 0.39
C ASN A 14 27.16 4.95 -0.96
N PHE A 15 25.92 5.40 -1.20
CA PHE A 15 25.53 6.04 -2.45
C PHE A 15 25.30 7.55 -2.31
N ALA A 16 25.65 8.14 -1.15
CA ALA A 16 25.45 9.56 -0.84
C ALA A 16 24.02 10.06 -1.16
N LEU A 17 23.01 9.26 -0.80
CA LEU A 17 21.61 9.57 -1.11
C LEU A 17 21.02 10.52 -0.08
N THR A 18 20.13 11.39 -0.54
CA THR A 18 19.26 12.18 0.32
C THR A 18 17.89 11.52 0.35
N ILE A 19 17.36 11.28 1.55
CA ILE A 19 15.98 10.84 1.72
C ILE A 19 15.12 12.08 1.71
N SER A 20 14.10 12.07 0.85
CA SER A 20 13.13 13.15 0.74
C SER A 20 11.77 12.59 1.11
N ASP A 21 11.31 12.93 2.31
CA ASP A 21 9.97 12.60 2.78
C ASP A 21 8.99 13.59 2.15
N ARG A 22 8.73 13.39 0.85
CA ARG A 22 7.69 14.14 0.13
C ARG A 22 6.33 13.64 0.58
N MET A 23 5.73 14.40 1.47
CA MET A 23 4.29 14.30 1.73
C MET A 23 3.54 14.64 0.45
N ASP A 24 2.38 14.01 0.26
CA ASP A 24 1.47 14.31 -0.84
C ASP A 24 2.10 14.17 -2.24
N MET A 25 2.91 13.12 -2.44
CA MET A 25 3.61 12.85 -3.71
C MET A 25 2.70 12.78 -4.94
N PHE A 26 1.38 12.57 -4.72
CA PHE A 26 0.35 12.50 -5.76
C PHE A 26 -0.67 13.63 -5.67
N SER A 27 -0.43 14.70 -4.89
CA SER A 27 -1.35 15.84 -4.75
C SER A 27 -1.69 16.53 -6.07
N GLU A 28 -0.77 16.51 -7.02
CA GLU A 28 -0.96 17.09 -8.36
C GLU A 28 -1.69 16.14 -9.32
N VAL A 29 -1.90 14.88 -8.93
CA VAL A 29 -2.61 13.89 -9.75
C VAL A 29 -4.10 14.00 -9.46
N ALA A 30 -4.90 14.17 -10.52
CA ALA A 30 -6.35 14.18 -10.39
C ALA A 30 -6.86 12.82 -9.89
N GLU A 31 -7.90 12.87 -9.06
CA GLU A 31 -8.60 11.66 -8.61
C GLU A 31 -9.15 10.88 -9.81
N VAL A 32 -9.12 9.55 -9.69
CA VAL A 32 -9.61 8.63 -10.71
C VAL A 32 -10.75 7.82 -10.09
N GLU A 33 -11.86 7.75 -10.81
CA GLU A 33 -13.01 6.94 -10.41
C GLU A 33 -12.64 5.46 -10.30
N CYS A 34 -13.17 4.80 -9.27
CA CYS A 34 -13.01 3.36 -9.12
C CYS A 34 -13.69 2.62 -10.27
N SER A 35 -13.02 1.57 -10.79
CA SER A 35 -13.62 0.73 -11.82
C SER A 35 -14.91 0.06 -11.31
N ALA A 36 -15.88 -0.16 -12.19
CA ALA A 36 -17.14 -0.80 -11.83
C ALA A 36 -16.93 -2.18 -11.17
N LEU A 37 -15.97 -2.97 -11.66
CA LEU A 37 -15.61 -4.27 -11.10
C LEU A 37 -15.09 -4.15 -9.66
N LEU A 38 -14.19 -3.21 -9.41
CA LEU A 38 -13.64 -2.98 -8.07
C LEU A 38 -14.74 -2.52 -7.10
N THR A 39 -15.59 -1.60 -7.55
CA THR A 39 -16.71 -1.08 -6.76
C THR A 39 -17.71 -2.18 -6.40
N GLU A 40 -18.02 -3.10 -7.32
CA GLU A 40 -18.88 -4.25 -7.05
C GLU A 40 -18.23 -5.21 -6.04
N ASN A 41 -16.98 -5.60 -6.29
CA ASN A 41 -16.24 -6.51 -5.42
C ASN A 41 -16.18 -5.97 -3.99
N LEU A 42 -15.83 -4.70 -3.81
CA LEU A 42 -15.75 -4.09 -2.47
C LEU A 42 -17.12 -4.03 -1.77
N ARG A 43 -18.21 -3.80 -2.52
CA ARG A 43 -19.55 -3.76 -1.94
C ARG A 43 -19.94 -5.07 -1.27
N GLU A 44 -19.59 -6.19 -1.88
CA GLU A 44 -19.89 -7.53 -1.34
C GLU A 44 -18.85 -7.94 -0.28
N ASN A 45 -17.57 -7.77 -0.62
CA ASN A 45 -16.46 -8.33 0.15
C ASN A 45 -16.24 -7.62 1.49
N VAL A 46 -16.46 -6.30 1.57
CA VAL A 46 -16.29 -5.55 2.83
C VAL A 46 -17.24 -6.07 3.90
N THR A 47 -18.51 -6.30 3.55
CA THR A 47 -19.49 -6.84 4.50
C THR A 47 -19.10 -8.22 5.00
N LEU A 48 -18.66 -9.11 4.11
CA LEU A 48 -18.21 -10.46 4.46
C LEU A 48 -16.94 -10.45 5.33
N ALA A 49 -15.98 -9.59 4.99
CA ALA A 49 -14.73 -9.45 5.73
C ALA A 49 -14.97 -9.00 7.17
N LEU A 50 -15.87 -8.03 7.37
CA LEU A 50 -16.25 -7.52 8.68
C LEU A 50 -17.04 -8.56 9.48
N ALA A 51 -17.95 -9.30 8.85
CA ALA A 51 -18.71 -10.37 9.50
C ALA A 51 -17.82 -11.55 9.94
N SER A 52 -16.78 -11.86 9.18
CA SER A 52 -15.83 -12.95 9.50
C SER A 52 -14.90 -12.61 10.67
N ASN A 53 -14.71 -11.33 10.98
CA ASN A 53 -13.90 -10.80 12.10
C ASN A 53 -12.43 -11.28 12.18
N THR A 54 -11.87 -11.85 11.11
CA THR A 54 -10.45 -12.24 11.07
C THR A 54 -9.60 -11.21 10.32
N GLU A 55 -8.34 -11.11 10.71
CA GLU A 55 -7.35 -10.31 9.97
C GLU A 55 -7.14 -10.85 8.56
N LYS A 56 -7.19 -12.18 8.38
CA LYS A 56 -7.04 -12.83 7.07
C LYS A 56 -8.15 -12.41 6.12
N SER A 57 -9.40 -12.42 6.57
CA SER A 57 -10.54 -11.99 5.74
C SER A 57 -10.43 -10.52 5.35
N ARG A 58 -10.04 -9.63 6.27
CA ARG A 58 -9.80 -8.21 5.93
C ARG A 58 -8.69 -8.03 4.90
N SER A 59 -7.61 -8.81 5.01
CA SER A 59 -6.47 -8.72 4.08
C SER A 59 -6.75 -9.24 2.67
N GLU A 60 -7.70 -10.15 2.49
CA GLU A 60 -7.99 -10.74 1.17
C GLU A 60 -9.18 -10.07 0.46
N MET A 61 -10.04 -9.39 1.24
CA MET A 61 -11.34 -8.91 0.78
C MET A 61 -11.43 -7.38 0.70
N ILE A 62 -10.46 -6.64 1.26
CA ILE A 62 -10.45 -5.17 1.32
C ILE A 62 -9.13 -4.59 0.79
N ILE A 63 -7.99 -5.17 1.19
CA ILE A 63 -6.62 -4.75 0.81
C ILE A 63 -6.20 -5.47 -0.47
#